data_AF-A0A0L0NDX1-F1
#
_entry.id   AF-A0A0L0NDX1-F1
#
_cell.length_a   1.000
_cell.length_b   1.000
_cell.length_c   1.000
_cell.angle_alpha   90.00
_cell.angle_beta   90.00
_cell.angle_gamma   90.00
#
_symmetry.space_group_name_H-M   'P 1'
#
loop_
_entity.id
_entity.type
_entity.pdbx_description
1 polymer ?
#
loop_
_entity_poly.entity_id
_entity_poly.type
_entity_poly.pdbx_seq_one_letter_code
_entity_poly.pdbx_strand_id
1 'polypeptide(L)'
;MGFGSKDKTPEEVANIPPHLSDLHCFTETEGVITTTMMDLPGYRIVRVLGTIYGISVRSRNIAASLGMVVKSFAGGELRWFTSMLYACRNDSIGRVVDECKKRGGNAIICLRFDAGDMGGFAQTAAYGTAAIVERIDDTVQVPPQLEKA
;
A
#
# COMPACT_ATOMS: atom_id res chain seq x y z
N MET A 1 -33.85 21.17 25.56
CA MET A 1 -34.25 20.83 24.17
C MET A 1 -33.44 21.71 23.23
N GLY A 2 -32.48 21.27 22.43
CA GLY A 2 -31.79 20.01 22.23
C GLY A 2 -30.53 20.32 21.41
N PHE A 3 -29.36 19.82 21.81
CA PHE A 3 -28.14 19.91 21.02
C PHE A 3 -28.29 18.97 19.82
N GLY A 4 -28.44 19.53 18.62
CA GLY A 4 -28.46 18.76 17.38
C GLY A 4 -27.05 18.33 17.01
N SER A 5 -26.70 17.06 17.27
CA SER A 5 -25.60 16.36 16.59
C SER A 5 -25.83 16.46 15.09
N LYS A 6 -25.02 17.24 14.37
CA LYS A 6 -24.92 17.10 12.92
C LYS A 6 -24.07 15.86 12.65
N ASP A 7 -24.74 14.75 12.41
CA ASP A 7 -24.10 13.55 11.89
C ASP A 7 -23.43 13.91 10.56
N LYS A 8 -22.10 13.80 10.52
CA LYS A 8 -21.30 14.05 9.33
C LYS A 8 -21.64 12.99 8.27
N THR A 9 -21.99 13.43 7.07
CA THR A 9 -22.33 12.52 5.96
C THR A 9 -21.11 11.69 5.52
N PRO A 10 -21.30 10.45 5.02
CA PRO A 10 -20.21 9.54 4.62
C PRO A 10 -19.34 9.98 3.41
N GLU A 11 -19.45 11.22 2.95
CA GLU A 11 -18.81 11.73 1.72
C GLU A 11 -17.36 12.20 1.92
N GLU A 12 -16.82 12.14 3.15
CA GLU A 12 -15.42 12.50 3.47
C GLU A 12 -14.41 11.36 3.26
N VAL A 13 -14.80 10.25 2.65
CA VAL A 13 -13.83 9.21 2.24
C VAL A 13 -13.20 9.67 0.93
N ALA A 14 -11.88 9.78 0.89
CA ALA A 14 -11.13 10.08 -0.34
C ALA A 14 -11.72 9.25 -1.49
N ASN A 15 -12.18 9.91 -2.56
CA ASN A 15 -12.79 9.24 -3.71
C ASN A 15 -11.66 8.59 -4.50
N ILE A 16 -11.17 7.47 -3.95
CA ILE A 16 -10.19 6.58 -4.54
C ILE A 16 -10.86 5.99 -5.78
N PRO A 17 -10.33 6.24 -6.99
CA PRO A 17 -10.84 5.62 -8.20
C PRO A 17 -11.04 4.12 -7.99
N PRO A 18 -12.12 3.49 -8.50
CA PRO A 18 -12.41 2.08 -8.24
C PRO A 18 -11.25 1.13 -8.56
N HIS A 19 -10.44 1.46 -9.57
CA HIS A 19 -9.23 0.71 -9.95
C HIS A 19 -8.03 0.86 -8.99
N LEU A 20 -8.11 1.77 -8.02
CA LEU A 20 -7.16 1.97 -6.91
C LEU A 20 -7.78 1.56 -5.55
N SER A 21 -9.09 1.26 -5.55
CA SER A 21 -9.88 0.88 -4.37
C SER A 21 -9.86 -0.62 -4.09
N ASP A 22 -9.25 -1.42 -4.97
CA ASP A 22 -9.10 -2.84 -4.70
C ASP A 22 -8.16 -3.00 -3.51
N LEU A 23 -8.62 -3.76 -2.52
CA LEU A 23 -7.85 -4.11 -1.32
C LEU A 23 -6.76 -5.11 -1.74
N HIS A 24 -5.72 -4.57 -2.37
CA HIS A 24 -4.61 -5.27 -2.99
C HIS A 24 -3.61 -5.93 -2.01
N CYS A 25 -3.96 -6.05 -0.73
CA CYS A 25 -3.09 -6.65 0.28
C CYS A 25 -2.78 -8.14 0.01
N PHE A 26 -3.52 -8.80 -0.87
CA PHE A 26 -3.30 -10.22 -1.20
C PHE A 26 -3.31 -10.58 -2.70
N THR A 27 -3.89 -9.77 -3.58
CA THR A 27 -4.05 -10.11 -5.01
C THR A 27 -2.88 -9.65 -5.89
N GLU A 28 -2.20 -8.55 -5.56
CA GLU A 28 -1.08 -8.01 -6.35
C GLU A 28 0.26 -8.68 -6.04
N THR A 29 0.33 -9.47 -4.98
CA THR A 29 1.59 -10.04 -4.48
C THR A 29 1.87 -11.42 -5.06
N GLU A 30 1.04 -11.90 -6.00
CA GLU A 30 1.17 -13.21 -6.67
C GLU A 30 1.40 -14.37 -5.67
N GLY A 31 0.69 -14.34 -4.54
CA GLY A 31 0.80 -15.36 -3.49
C GLY A 31 1.91 -15.13 -2.46
N VAL A 32 2.71 -14.06 -2.57
CA VAL A 32 3.61 -13.63 -1.49
C VAL A 32 2.79 -13.00 -0.36
N ILE A 33 2.93 -13.53 0.84
CA ILE A 33 2.27 -12.96 2.03
C ILE A 33 2.94 -11.64 2.37
N THR A 34 2.17 -10.56 2.56
CA THR A 34 2.72 -9.29 3.06
C THR A 34 2.02 -8.87 4.33
N THR A 35 2.76 -8.37 5.30
CA THR A 35 2.19 -7.88 6.56
C THR A 35 2.94 -6.68 7.08
N THR A 36 2.24 -5.74 7.69
CA THR A 36 2.85 -4.66 8.47
C THR A 36 3.18 -5.10 9.90
N MET A 37 2.72 -6.28 10.33
CA MET A 37 3.05 -6.85 11.63
C MET A 37 4.51 -7.31 11.69
N MET A 38 5.02 -7.46 12.92
CA MET A 38 6.35 -8.03 13.18
C MET A 38 6.30 -9.57 13.18
N ASP A 39 5.15 -10.14 13.54
CA ASP A 39 4.85 -11.56 13.57
C ASP A 39 3.90 -11.97 12.42
N LEU A 40 3.71 -13.28 12.27
CA LEU A 40 2.79 -13.85 11.28
C LEU A 40 2.02 -15.02 11.91
N PRO A 41 0.98 -14.74 12.71
CA PRO A 41 0.19 -15.77 13.39
C PRO A 41 -0.32 -16.84 12.41
N GLY A 42 -0.27 -18.11 12.83
CA GLY A 42 -0.62 -19.24 11.97
C GLY A 42 0.50 -19.75 11.05
N TYR A 43 1.62 -19.02 10.99
CA TYR A 43 2.80 -19.38 10.22
C TYR A 43 4.04 -19.40 11.12
N ARG A 44 5.08 -20.10 10.65
CA ARG A 44 6.42 -20.12 11.22
C ARG A 44 7.41 -19.64 10.18
N ILE A 45 8.25 -18.67 10.55
CA ILE A 45 9.39 -18.28 9.71
C ILE A 45 10.44 -19.39 9.76
N VAL A 46 10.71 -20.02 8.63
CA VAL A 46 11.73 -21.08 8.49
C VAL A 46 13.05 -20.56 7.92
N ARG A 47 13.04 -19.41 7.25
CA ARG A 47 14.24 -18.73 6.78
C ARG A 47 14.03 -17.23 6.65
N VAL A 48 15.03 -16.46 7.09
CA VAL A 48 15.10 -15.02 6.84
C VAL A 48 16.04 -14.78 5.66
N LEU A 49 15.58 -14.02 4.66
CA LEU A 49 16.30 -13.71 3.42
C LEU A 49 16.81 -12.26 3.37
N GLY A 50 16.74 -11.57 4.51
CA GLY A 50 17.23 -10.21 4.70
C GLY A 50 16.27 -9.13 4.21
N THR A 51 16.71 -7.88 4.31
CA THR A 51 15.92 -6.71 3.93
C THR A 51 15.80 -6.58 2.41
N ILE A 52 14.62 -6.16 1.96
CA ILE A 52 14.26 -5.92 0.55
C ILE A 52 13.61 -4.54 0.41
N TYR A 53 13.68 -3.97 -0.79
CA TYR A 53 13.25 -2.60 -1.09
C TYR A 53 12.62 -2.49 -2.47
N GLY A 54 11.50 -1.78 -2.55
CA GLY A 54 10.90 -1.35 -3.80
C GLY A 54 10.71 0.15 -3.78
N ILE A 55 11.36 0.88 -4.68
CA ILE A 55 11.30 2.34 -4.73
C ILE A 55 10.68 2.76 -6.05
N SER A 56 9.74 3.70 -6.04
CA SER A 56 9.20 4.35 -7.24
C SER A 56 9.30 5.87 -7.12
N VAL A 57 9.62 6.53 -8.24
CA VAL A 57 9.68 7.98 -8.36
C VAL A 57 8.92 8.36 -9.63
N ARG A 58 7.98 9.29 -9.53
CA ARG A 58 7.21 9.80 -10.67
C ARG A 58 7.25 11.33 -10.72
N SER A 59 7.39 11.87 -11.93
CA SER A 59 7.34 13.32 -12.17
C SER A 59 5.93 13.85 -11.98
N ARG A 60 5.78 14.97 -11.29
CA ARG A 60 4.55 15.75 -11.31
C ARG A 60 4.51 16.53 -12.60
N ASN A 61 3.46 16.33 -13.39
CA ASN A 61 3.30 17.15 -14.59
C ASN A 61 3.11 18.62 -14.18
N ILE A 62 4.02 19.51 -14.58
CA ILE A 62 4.07 20.93 -14.15
C ILE A 62 2.76 21.68 -14.44
N ALA A 63 2.04 21.28 -15.50
CA ALA A 63 0.72 21.83 -15.84
C ALA A 63 -0.37 21.56 -14.77
N ALA A 64 -0.26 20.47 -13.99
CA ALA A 64 -1.18 20.18 -12.90
C ALA A 64 -0.94 21.08 -11.67
N SER A 65 0.30 21.54 -11.47
CA SER A 65 0.68 22.37 -10.33
C SER A 65 -0.08 23.71 -10.28
N LEU A 66 -0.32 24.35 -11.44
CA LEU A 66 -1.03 25.63 -11.53
C LEU A 66 -2.54 25.51 -11.17
N GLY A 67 -3.20 24.42 -11.56
CA GLY A 67 -4.60 24.17 -11.19
C GLY A 67 -4.79 23.71 -9.75
N MET A 68 -3.78 23.05 -9.17
CA MET A 68 -3.81 22.58 -7.77
C MET A 68 -3.62 23.71 -6.75
N VAL A 69 -2.86 24.76 -7.07
CA VAL A 69 -2.73 25.95 -6.21
C VAL A 69 -4.11 26.57 -5.95
N VAL A 70 -4.96 26.72 -6.97
CA VAL A 70 -6.31 27.30 -6.82
C VAL A 70 -7.23 26.41 -5.97
N LYS A 71 -7.16 25.09 -6.12
CA LYS A 71 -7.96 24.14 -5.30
C LYS A 71 -7.47 24.03 -3.86
N SER A 72 -6.16 24.15 -3.62
CA SER A 72 -5.58 24.07 -2.28
C SER A 72 -5.92 25.28 -1.41
N PHE A 73 -6.14 26.46 -2.02
CA PHE A 73 -6.67 27.64 -1.30
C PHE A 73 -8.10 27.44 -0.78
N ALA A 74 -8.86 26.51 -1.36
CA ALA A 74 -10.20 26.13 -0.90
C ALA A 74 -10.20 24.93 0.08
N GLY A 75 -9.03 24.42 0.50
CA GLY A 75 -8.90 23.41 1.55
C GLY A 75 -9.31 21.98 1.20
N GLY A 76 -9.45 21.63 -0.08
CA GLY A 76 -9.87 20.30 -0.54
C GLY A 76 -8.72 19.34 -0.89
N GLU A 77 -9.01 18.03 -0.90
CA GLU A 77 -8.07 16.98 -1.34
C GLU A 77 -7.62 17.21 -2.79
N LEU A 78 -6.31 17.15 -3.01
CA LEU A 78 -5.71 17.16 -4.34
C LEU A 78 -5.81 15.77 -4.98
N ARG A 79 -7.02 15.37 -5.39
CA ARG A 79 -7.33 14.01 -5.90
C ARG A 79 -6.34 13.47 -6.94
N TRP A 80 -5.85 14.32 -7.85
CA TRP A 80 -4.82 13.92 -8.84
C TRP A 80 -3.50 13.51 -8.18
N PHE A 81 -3.08 14.28 -7.17
CA PHE A 81 -1.89 14.00 -6.40
C PHE A 81 -2.06 12.72 -5.58
N THR A 82 -3.24 12.51 -4.99
CA THR A 82 -3.60 11.25 -4.31
C THR A 82 -3.47 10.06 -5.25
N SER A 83 -4.11 10.09 -6.44
CA SER A 83 -4.01 9.01 -7.42
C SER A 83 -2.56 8.73 -7.86
N MET A 84 -1.74 9.77 -8.01
CA MET A 84 -0.33 9.62 -8.34
C MET A 84 0.46 8.93 -7.23
N LEU A 85 0.22 9.27 -5.96
CA LEU A 85 0.87 8.61 -4.82
C LEU A 85 0.45 7.14 -4.71
N TYR A 86 -0.81 6.81 -4.96
CA TYR A 86 -1.27 5.41 -5.05
C TYR A 86 -0.52 4.65 -6.15
N ALA A 87 -0.36 5.24 -7.34
CA ALA A 87 0.40 4.62 -8.42
C ALA A 87 1.87 4.40 -8.05
N CYS A 88 2.54 5.37 -7.42
CA CYS A 88 3.90 5.19 -6.90
C CYS A 88 3.99 4.07 -5.85
N ARG A 89 3.00 3.98 -4.97
CA ARG A 89 2.91 2.94 -3.94
C ARG A 89 2.75 1.55 -4.55
N ASN A 90 1.89 1.39 -5.56
CA ASN A 90 1.68 0.10 -6.22
C ASN A 90 2.94 -0.34 -6.99
N ASP A 91 3.61 0.56 -7.71
CA ASP A 91 4.90 0.27 -8.34
C ASP A 91 5.96 -0.20 -7.31
N SER A 92 5.99 0.45 -6.14
CA SER A 92 6.92 0.11 -5.06
C SER A 92 6.65 -1.29 -4.50
N ILE A 93 5.38 -1.67 -4.39
CA ILE A 93 4.98 -3.02 -3.95
C ILE A 93 5.38 -4.08 -4.97
N GLY A 94 5.07 -3.87 -6.25
CA GLY A 94 5.46 -4.81 -7.29
C GLY A 94 6.97 -5.08 -7.24
N ARG A 95 7.78 -4.02 -7.09
CA ARG A 95 9.25 -4.14 -7.00
C ARG A 95 9.73 -4.89 -5.76
N VAL A 96 9.16 -4.65 -4.58
CA VAL A 96 9.57 -5.35 -3.36
C VAL A 96 9.12 -6.82 -3.37
N VAL A 97 7.95 -7.12 -3.95
CA VAL A 97 7.48 -8.49 -4.18
C VAL A 97 8.39 -9.22 -5.17
N ASP A 98 8.75 -8.59 -6.29
CA ASP A 98 9.70 -9.15 -7.25
C ASP A 98 11.04 -9.48 -6.60
N GLU A 99 11.54 -8.60 -5.74
CA GLU A 99 12.78 -8.85 -5.00
C GLU A 99 12.64 -10.02 -4.02
N CYS A 100 11.52 -10.12 -3.30
CA CYS A 100 11.22 -11.27 -2.44
C CYS A 100 11.25 -12.58 -3.24
N LYS A 101 10.55 -12.62 -4.39
CA LYS A 101 10.48 -13.78 -5.28
C LYS A 101 11.86 -14.16 -5.83
N LYS A 102 12.66 -13.18 -6.27
CA LYS A 102 14.05 -13.40 -6.76
C LYS A 102 14.96 -14.03 -5.70
N ARG A 103 14.70 -13.77 -4.42
CA ARG A 103 15.41 -14.38 -3.29
C ARG A 103 14.84 -15.73 -2.85
N GLY A 104 13.77 -16.21 -3.50
CA GLY A 104 13.07 -17.45 -3.14
C GLY A 104 12.17 -17.32 -1.91
N GLY A 105 11.78 -16.10 -1.53
CA GLY A 105 10.89 -15.83 -0.41
C GLY A 105 9.42 -15.95 -0.79
N ASN A 106 8.58 -16.31 0.18
CA ASN A 106 7.12 -16.37 0.06
C ASN A 106 6.40 -15.42 1.04
N ALA A 107 7.15 -14.67 1.85
CA ALA A 107 6.58 -13.66 2.74
C ALA A 107 7.48 -12.41 2.87
N ILE A 108 6.84 -11.27 3.09
CA ILE A 108 7.46 -10.00 3.46
C ILE A 108 6.90 -9.58 4.81
N ILE A 109 7.76 -9.63 5.83
CA ILE A 109 7.42 -9.30 7.21
C ILE A 109 7.78 -7.85 7.50
N CYS A 110 6.98 -7.20 8.33
CA CYS A 110 7.19 -5.81 8.75
C CYS A 110 7.33 -4.88 7.53
N LEU A 111 6.45 -5.02 6.54
CA LEU A 111 6.36 -4.12 5.40
C LEU A 111 6.04 -2.70 5.88
N ARG A 112 6.78 -1.73 5.37
CA ARG A 112 6.66 -0.30 5.67
C ARG A 112 6.65 0.50 4.38
N PHE A 113 6.13 1.71 4.48
CA PHE A 113 6.11 2.67 3.39
C PHE A 113 6.66 4.01 3.84
N ASP A 114 7.55 4.57 3.03
CA ASP A 114 7.92 5.98 3.10
C ASP A 114 7.40 6.67 1.83
N ALA A 115 6.91 7.89 1.97
CA ALA A 115 6.49 8.73 0.85
C ALA A 115 7.11 10.11 1.00
N GLY A 116 7.48 10.73 -0.12
CA GLY A 116 8.15 12.03 -0.12
C GLY A 116 7.90 12.85 -1.37
N ASP A 117 8.25 14.12 -1.27
CA ASP A 117 8.35 15.08 -2.35
C ASP A 117 9.79 15.55 -2.48
N MET A 118 10.31 15.62 -3.69
CA MET A 118 11.58 16.26 -3.97
C MET A 118 11.44 17.01 -5.28
N GLY A 119 11.42 18.35 -5.23
CA GLY A 119 11.56 19.20 -6.42
C GLY A 119 10.57 18.92 -7.57
N GLY A 120 9.31 18.60 -7.26
CA GLY A 120 8.30 18.30 -8.29
C GLY A 120 8.21 16.83 -8.66
N PHE A 121 8.86 15.94 -7.91
CA PHE A 121 8.70 14.49 -8.01
C PHE A 121 7.94 13.96 -6.79
N ALA A 122 7.11 12.95 -6.99
CA ALA A 122 6.58 12.14 -5.89
C ALA A 122 7.36 10.83 -5.84
N GLN A 123 7.79 10.46 -4.65
CA GLN A 123 8.47 9.18 -4.41
C GLN A 123 7.72 8.37 -3.36
N THR A 124 7.76 7.05 -3.53
CA THR A 124 7.35 6.08 -2.52
C THR A 124 8.42 5.01 -2.43
N ALA A 125 8.70 4.54 -1.21
CA ALA A 125 9.52 3.37 -0.96
C ALA A 125 8.71 2.38 -0.14
N ALA A 126 8.74 1.11 -0.53
CA ALA A 126 8.23 -0.03 0.22
C ALA A 126 9.44 -0.85 0.70
N TYR A 127 9.48 -1.25 1.96
CA TYR A 127 10.60 -2.03 2.49
C TYR A 127 10.14 -2.97 3.60
N GLY A 128 10.86 -4.07 3.77
CA GLY A 128 10.55 -5.08 4.79
C GLY A 128 11.58 -6.20 4.78
N THR A 129 11.25 -7.30 5.45
CA THR A 129 12.12 -8.48 5.54
C THR A 129 11.55 -9.62 4.70
N ALA A 130 12.30 -10.06 3.69
CA ALA A 130 11.97 -11.26 2.93
C ALA A 130 12.16 -12.50 3.81
N ALA A 131 11.22 -13.43 3.74
CA ALA A 131 11.25 -14.68 4.49
C ALA A 131 10.65 -15.85 3.70
N ILE A 132 11.00 -17.06 4.14
CA ILE A 132 10.26 -18.27 3.83
C ILE A 132 9.47 -18.64 5.09
N VAL A 133 8.16 -18.83 4.94
CA VAL A 133 7.24 -19.21 6.00
C VAL A 133 6.50 -20.49 5.66
N GLU A 134 6.20 -21.27 6.69
CA GLU A 134 5.38 -22.49 6.62
C GLU A 134 4.12 -22.30 7.48
N ARG A 135 2.97 -22.75 6.99
CA ARG A 135 1.74 -22.77 7.79
C ARG A 135 1.86 -23.85 8.87
N ILE A 136 1.49 -23.50 10.10
CA ILE A 136 1.59 -24.39 11.27
C ILE A 136 0.27 -24.60 11.99
N ASP A 137 -0.76 -23.83 11.61
CA ASP A 137 -2.11 -23.95 12.16
C ASP A 137 -3.11 -24.13 11.02
N ASP A 138 -3.68 -25.32 10.96
CA ASP A 138 -4.65 -25.73 9.93
C ASP A 138 -6.04 -25.11 10.17
N THR A 139 -6.26 -24.49 11.34
CA THR A 139 -7.50 -23.76 11.66
C THR A 139 -7.49 -22.33 11.13
N VAL A 140 -6.33 -21.81 10.72
CA VAL A 140 -6.21 -20.47 10.12
C VAL A 140 -7.06 -20.42 8.87
N GLN A 141 -8.19 -19.73 8.91
CA GLN A 141 -9.05 -19.61 7.75
C GLN A 141 -8.37 -18.75 6.68
N VAL A 142 -8.56 -19.15 5.42
CA VAL A 142 -8.19 -18.32 4.29
C VAL A 142 -8.96 -17.01 4.43
N PRO A 143 -8.29 -15.83 4.37
CA PRO A 143 -9.00 -14.56 4.40
C PRO A 143 -10.14 -14.56 3.38
N PRO A 144 -11.37 -14.14 3.73
CA PRO A 144 -12.54 -14.23 2.83
C PRO A 144 -12.33 -13.56 1.46
N GLN A 145 -11.41 -12.60 1.39
CA GLN A 145 -11.04 -11.90 0.16
C GLN A 145 -10.22 -12.77 -0.81
N LEU A 146 -9.58 -13.84 -0.32
CA LEU A 146 -8.78 -14.78 -1.09
C LEU A 146 -9.54 -16.05 -1.50
N GLU A 147 -10.72 -16.29 -0.92
CA GLU A 147 -11.54 -17.49 -1.23
C GLU A 147 -12.12 -17.49 -2.66
N LYS A 148 -12.05 -16.35 -3.36
CA LYS A 148 -12.62 -16.15 -4.71
C LYS A 148 -11.57 -15.78 -5.78
N ALA A 149 -10.28 -15.82 -5.42
CA ALA A 149 -9.17 -15.46 -6.30
C ALA A 149 -8.66 -16.67 -7.10
#